data_AF-A0A239ISN5-F1
#
_entry.id   AF-A0A239ISN5-F1
#
_cell.length_a   1.000
_cell.length_b   1.000
_cell.length_c   1.000
_cell.angle_alpha   90.00
_cell.angle_beta   90.00
_cell.angle_gamma   90.00
#
_symmetry.space_group_name_H-M   'P 1'
#
loop_
_entity.id
_entity.type
_entity.pdbx_description
1 polymer ?
#
loop_
_entity_poly.entity_id
_entity_poly.type
_entity_poly.pdbx_seq_one_letter_code
_entity_poly.pdbx_strand_id
1 'polypeptide(L)'
;MIKPLSIAPWLRCWCAALLMSCTVVATAPLYAQERASGARAARSNPAVATDGATLIHGNYCGAGNRPGKPPIDALDLACMNHDACTPASGIPNCDCNARLRDEAAAVAGDPRQAPELQSLAALTSAAAAVMLCKPMIDAAVPPVVAPVPVARDAPAAGAPVAITPAPVAGAPVSIVPDSVAPVAAAPVTDVTETPLPVAPVTDAPAPALPVPRSTALP
;
A
#
# COMPACT_ATOMS: atom_id res chain seq x y z
N MET A 1 38.77 -67.02 15.01
CA MET A 1 38.45 -66.41 13.70
C MET A 1 37.61 -65.16 13.96
N ILE A 2 38.24 -63.99 13.93
CA ILE A 2 37.61 -62.70 14.22
C ILE A 2 37.50 -61.96 12.89
N LYS A 3 36.28 -61.66 12.43
CA LYS A 3 36.04 -60.83 11.23
C LYS A 3 36.24 -59.36 11.60
N PRO A 4 37.06 -58.58 10.88
CA PRO A 4 37.15 -57.15 11.12
C PRO A 4 35.88 -56.45 10.61
N LEU A 5 35.23 -55.67 11.49
CA LEU A 5 34.16 -54.75 11.10
C LEU A 5 34.74 -53.64 10.22
N SER A 6 34.24 -53.55 8.98
CA SER A 6 34.58 -52.48 8.04
C SER A 6 33.74 -51.26 8.38
N ILE A 7 34.39 -50.23 8.95
CA ILE A 7 33.78 -48.94 9.27
C ILE A 7 33.62 -48.17 7.96
N ALA A 8 32.39 -47.83 7.60
CA ALA A 8 32.07 -47.27 6.30
C ALA A 8 32.55 -45.80 6.15
N PRO A 9 33.03 -45.40 4.96
CA PRO A 9 33.78 -44.14 4.75
C PRO A 9 32.93 -42.86 4.83
N TRP A 10 31.60 -42.95 4.90
CA TRP A 10 30.71 -41.80 4.98
C TRP A 10 30.69 -41.11 6.35
N LEU A 11 31.13 -41.80 7.42
CA LEU A 11 31.19 -41.22 8.77
C LEU A 11 32.34 -40.22 8.98
N ARG A 12 33.34 -40.21 8.08
CA ARG A 12 34.51 -39.31 8.17
C ARG A 12 34.27 -37.93 7.54
N CYS A 13 33.23 -37.78 6.72
CA CYS A 13 32.95 -36.49 6.05
C CYS A 13 32.21 -35.50 6.98
N TRP A 14 31.56 -35.98 8.05
CA TRP A 14 30.75 -35.14 8.93
C TRP A 14 31.54 -34.43 10.03
N CYS A 15 32.72 -34.93 10.41
CA CYS A 15 33.53 -34.28 11.46
C CYS A 15 34.29 -33.03 10.97
N ALA A 16 34.62 -32.94 9.68
CA ALA A 16 35.43 -31.83 9.17
C ALA A 16 34.62 -30.55 8.91
N ALA A 17 33.32 -30.65 8.57
CA ALA A 17 32.49 -29.47 8.33
C ALA A 17 31.99 -28.82 9.64
N LEU A 18 31.76 -29.60 10.70
CA LEU A 18 31.35 -29.09 12.02
C LEU A 18 32.46 -28.28 12.72
N LEU A 19 33.73 -28.45 12.35
CA LEU A 19 34.84 -27.68 12.90
C LEU A 19 35.02 -26.31 12.22
N MET A 20 34.36 -26.05 11.08
CA MET A 20 34.36 -24.74 10.42
C MET A 20 33.13 -23.91 10.83
N SER A 21 32.76 -23.93 12.12
CA SER A 21 31.63 -23.16 12.65
C SER A 21 31.93 -22.43 13.98
N CYS A 22 33.16 -22.48 14.49
CA CYS A 22 33.47 -22.00 15.85
C CYS A 22 34.26 -20.69 15.98
N THR A 23 34.62 -19.97 14.90
CA THR A 23 35.54 -18.81 15.05
C THR A 23 35.09 -17.52 14.38
N VAL A 24 33.81 -17.13 14.45
CA VAL A 24 33.45 -15.70 14.32
C VAL A 24 32.19 -15.37 15.15
N VAL A 25 32.31 -15.43 16.48
CA VAL A 25 31.45 -14.64 17.38
C VAL A 25 32.33 -14.07 18.47
N ALA A 26 32.49 -12.75 18.46
CA ALA A 26 32.63 -11.85 19.62
C ALA A 26 33.66 -10.73 19.38
N THR A 27 33.25 -9.68 18.68
CA THR A 27 33.59 -8.29 19.05
C THR A 27 32.47 -7.36 18.56
N ALA A 28 31.57 -6.99 19.45
CA ALA A 28 30.62 -5.90 19.24
C ALA A 28 31.28 -4.58 19.67
N PRO A 29 31.13 -3.48 18.91
CA PRO A 29 31.02 -2.16 19.47
C PRO A 29 29.54 -1.81 19.63
N LEU A 30 29.16 -1.52 20.88
CA LEU A 30 27.99 -0.72 21.24
C LEU A 30 28.21 0.71 20.73
N TYR A 31 27.90 0.98 19.46
CA TYR A 31 27.75 2.34 18.94
C TYR A 31 26.65 2.35 17.87
N ALA A 32 25.73 3.31 18.01
CA ALA A 32 24.65 3.65 17.08
C ALA A 32 23.43 2.71 17.02
N GLN A 33 22.72 2.64 18.15
CA GLN A 33 21.25 2.57 18.16
C GLN A 33 20.71 3.99 17.92
N GLU A 34 20.82 4.48 16.69
CA GLU A 34 20.14 5.70 16.24
C GLU A 34 19.41 5.40 14.93
N ARG A 35 18.07 5.36 15.04
CA ARG A 35 17.10 5.49 13.95
C ARG A 35 17.33 4.62 12.71
N ALA A 36 16.91 3.36 12.78
CA ALA A 36 16.30 2.68 11.63
C ALA A 36 14.77 2.82 11.67
N SER A 37 14.28 4.02 11.99
CA SER A 37 13.01 4.51 11.44
C SER A 37 13.34 5.09 10.07
N GLY A 38 13.40 4.22 9.06
CA GLY A 38 13.73 4.64 7.70
C GLY A 38 14.08 3.46 6.83
N ALA A 39 13.18 3.13 5.90
CA ALA A 39 13.40 2.19 4.81
C ALA A 39 13.69 0.73 5.23
N ARG A 40 12.65 0.00 5.64
CA ARG A 40 12.40 -1.21 4.84
C ARG A 40 12.20 -0.68 3.44
N ALA A 41 13.23 -0.79 2.59
CA ALA A 41 13.03 -0.65 1.16
C ALA A 41 11.80 -1.50 0.84
N ALA A 42 10.69 -0.84 0.48
CA ALA A 42 9.55 -1.51 -0.09
C ALA A 42 10.17 -2.40 -1.16
N ARG A 43 10.11 -3.73 -0.97
CA ARG A 43 10.59 -4.64 -2.00
C ARG A 43 9.68 -4.36 -3.17
N SER A 44 10.18 -3.58 -4.12
CA SER A 44 9.46 -3.23 -5.33
C SER A 44 9.13 -4.54 -6.02
N ASN A 45 7.85 -4.85 -6.03
CA ASN A 45 7.32 -5.93 -6.81
C ASN A 45 7.64 -5.67 -8.30
N PRO A 46 8.18 -6.62 -9.08
CA PRO A 46 8.35 -6.46 -10.51
C PRO A 46 7.01 -6.61 -11.26
N ALA A 47 5.93 -6.03 -10.73
CA ALA A 47 4.83 -5.59 -11.58
C ALA A 47 5.46 -4.54 -12.50
N VAL A 48 5.78 -4.94 -13.74
CA VAL A 48 6.42 -4.15 -14.82
C VAL A 48 6.85 -2.77 -14.32
N ALA A 49 8.11 -2.62 -13.92
CA ALA A 49 8.63 -1.31 -13.53
C ALA A 49 8.49 -0.37 -14.73
N THR A 50 7.40 0.42 -14.76
CA THR A 50 7.08 1.37 -15.83
C THR A 50 7.78 2.72 -15.61
N ASP A 51 8.72 2.80 -14.67
CA ASP A 51 9.30 4.06 -14.16
C ASP A 51 8.25 5.12 -13.80
N GLY A 52 7.03 4.67 -13.47
CA GLY A 52 5.88 5.52 -13.16
C GLY A 52 5.16 6.12 -14.38
N ALA A 53 5.33 5.56 -15.59
CA ALA A 53 4.63 5.99 -16.81
C ALA A 53 3.09 5.81 -16.76
N THR A 54 2.60 5.08 -15.76
CA THR A 54 1.19 4.75 -15.54
C THR A 54 0.69 5.17 -14.15
N LEU A 55 1.37 6.13 -13.52
CA LEU A 55 0.93 6.73 -12.26
C LEU A 55 -0.20 7.72 -12.52
N ILE A 56 -1.29 7.56 -11.79
CA ILE A 56 -2.42 8.50 -11.76
C ILE A 56 -2.18 9.61 -10.73
N HIS A 57 -1.34 9.36 -9.73
CA HIS A 57 -1.04 10.30 -8.66
C HIS A 57 0.27 9.96 -7.95
N GLY A 58 0.99 10.99 -7.51
CA GLY A 58 2.19 10.84 -6.68
C GLY A 58 3.30 9.98 -7.27
N ASN A 59 3.91 9.16 -6.41
CA ASN A 59 4.99 8.25 -6.74
C ASN A 59 4.56 6.77 -6.75
N TYR A 60 3.37 6.45 -6.23
CA TYR A 60 2.93 5.08 -5.96
C TYR A 60 1.52 4.77 -6.44
N CYS A 61 0.64 5.75 -6.67
CA CYS A 61 -0.71 5.45 -7.13
C CYS A 61 -0.73 5.19 -8.64
N GLY A 62 -0.77 3.91 -9.03
CA GLY A 62 -0.95 3.48 -10.43
C GLY A 62 -0.41 2.07 -10.68
N ALA A 63 -0.25 1.71 -11.96
CA ALA A 63 0.50 0.51 -12.30
C ALA A 63 2.01 0.83 -12.21
N GLY A 64 2.75 0.06 -11.41
CA GLY A 64 4.17 0.34 -11.10
C GLY A 64 4.33 1.49 -10.11
N ASN A 65 5.58 1.88 -9.82
CA ASN A 65 5.90 2.94 -8.89
C ASN A 65 7.27 3.59 -9.15
N ARG A 66 7.59 4.62 -8.38
CA ARG A 66 8.91 5.27 -8.35
C ARG A 66 9.62 4.91 -7.05
N PRO A 67 10.25 3.72 -6.97
CA PRO A 67 10.83 3.23 -5.72
C PRO A 67 11.92 4.17 -5.21
N GLY A 68 11.99 4.34 -3.89
CA GLY A 68 12.97 5.19 -3.21
C GLY A 68 12.60 6.68 -3.12
N LYS A 69 11.48 7.11 -3.70
CA LYS A 69 10.93 8.46 -3.45
C LYS A 69 9.97 8.44 -2.25
N PRO A 70 9.91 9.48 -1.41
CA PRO A 70 8.90 9.54 -0.36
C PRO A 70 7.50 9.72 -0.98
N PRO A 71 6.43 9.25 -0.31
CA PRO A 71 5.07 9.58 -0.71
C PRO A 71 4.84 11.09 -0.58
N ILE A 72 4.11 11.68 -1.52
CA ILE A 72 3.90 13.15 -1.54
C ILE A 72 2.71 13.61 -0.68
N ASP A 73 1.78 12.71 -0.36
CA ASP A 73 0.64 12.95 0.52
C ASP A 73 0.12 11.65 1.15
N ALA A 74 -1.02 11.74 1.85
CA ALA A 74 -1.62 10.62 2.56
C ALA A 74 -2.18 9.53 1.61
N LEU A 75 -2.67 9.91 0.42
CA LEU A 75 -3.15 8.93 -0.56
C LEU A 75 -1.97 8.19 -1.20
N ASP A 76 -0.90 8.91 -1.54
CA ASP A 76 0.32 8.31 -2.08
C ASP A 76 0.99 7.36 -1.07
N LEU A 77 0.89 7.64 0.23
CA LEU A 77 1.30 6.72 1.31
C LEU A 77 0.45 5.44 1.32
N ALA A 78 -0.86 5.53 1.12
CA ALA A 78 -1.73 4.35 1.03
C ALA A 78 -1.37 3.47 -0.17
N CYS A 79 -1.08 4.09 -1.32
CA CYS A 79 -0.60 3.38 -2.51
C CYS A 79 0.78 2.75 -2.27
N MET A 80 1.71 3.45 -1.60
CA MET A 80 3.01 2.89 -1.25
C MET A 80 2.89 1.63 -0.36
N ASN A 81 1.95 1.65 0.59
CA ASN A 81 1.68 0.49 1.45
C ASN A 81 1.11 -0.70 0.65
N HIS A 82 0.26 -0.43 -0.34
CA HIS A 82 -0.30 -1.45 -1.24
C HIS A 82 0.79 -2.10 -2.10
N ASP A 83 1.64 -1.30 -2.72
CA ASP A 83 2.77 -1.80 -3.51
C ASP A 83 3.72 -2.66 -2.68
N ALA A 84 4.03 -2.23 -1.46
CA ALA A 84 4.89 -2.97 -0.54
C ALA A 84 4.25 -4.29 -0.04
N CYS A 85 2.92 -4.37 -0.03
CA CYS A 85 2.16 -5.58 0.31
C CYS A 85 2.16 -6.60 -0.85
N THR A 86 2.27 -6.12 -2.09
CA THR A 86 2.07 -6.92 -3.29
C THR A 86 3.29 -7.85 -3.52
N PRO A 87 3.10 -9.18 -3.61
CA PRO A 87 4.19 -10.13 -3.76
C PRO A 87 4.84 -10.04 -5.14
N ALA A 88 6.10 -10.46 -5.25
CA ALA A 88 6.94 -10.35 -6.45
C ALA A 88 6.32 -10.88 -7.78
N SER A 89 5.23 -11.64 -7.72
CA SER A 89 4.45 -12.10 -8.86
C SER A 89 3.59 -11.02 -9.53
N GLY A 90 3.57 -9.79 -9.01
CA GLY A 90 2.78 -8.68 -9.57
C GLY A 90 1.30 -8.65 -9.17
N ILE A 91 0.69 -9.79 -8.84
CA ILE A 91 -0.73 -9.87 -8.43
C ILE A 91 -0.86 -9.73 -6.90
N PRO A 92 -1.63 -8.76 -6.37
CA PRO A 92 -1.84 -8.59 -4.94
C PRO A 92 -2.68 -9.71 -4.33
N ASN A 93 -2.45 -9.99 -3.04
CA ASN A 93 -3.41 -10.75 -2.24
C ASN A 93 -4.64 -9.87 -1.97
N CYS A 94 -5.82 -10.48 -1.77
CA CYS A 94 -7.05 -9.72 -1.55
C CYS A 94 -6.97 -8.82 -0.30
N ASP A 95 -6.21 -9.22 0.71
CA ASP A 95 -5.95 -8.40 1.91
C ASP A 95 -5.16 -7.11 1.58
N CYS A 96 -4.28 -7.13 0.58
CA CYS A 96 -3.59 -5.92 0.14
C CYS A 96 -4.59 -4.93 -0.47
N ASN A 97 -5.50 -5.41 -1.33
CA ASN A 97 -6.55 -4.57 -1.93
C ASN A 97 -7.53 -4.04 -0.87
N ALA A 98 -7.92 -4.89 0.10
CA ALA A 98 -8.77 -4.47 1.22
C ALA A 98 -8.10 -3.37 2.06
N ARG A 99 -6.80 -3.53 2.34
CA ARG A 99 -6.03 -2.51 3.06
C ARG A 99 -5.94 -1.19 2.29
N LEU A 100 -5.70 -1.23 0.97
CA LEU A 100 -5.72 -0.03 0.12
C LEU A 100 -7.07 0.68 0.16
N ARG A 101 -8.17 -0.09 0.05
CA ARG A 101 -9.53 0.43 0.13
C ARG A 101 -9.75 1.21 1.44
N ASP A 102 -9.36 0.62 2.56
CA ASP A 102 -9.61 1.17 3.89
C ASP A 102 -8.73 2.41 4.16
N GLU A 103 -7.44 2.37 3.80
CA GLU A 103 -6.53 3.52 3.94
C GLU A 103 -6.97 4.69 3.03
N ALA A 104 -7.35 4.43 1.77
CA ALA A 104 -7.85 5.47 0.87
C ALA A 104 -9.20 6.05 1.32
N ALA A 105 -10.11 5.23 1.86
CA ALA A 105 -11.37 5.70 2.43
C ALA A 105 -11.16 6.65 3.62
N ALA A 106 -10.14 6.39 4.45
CA ALA A 106 -9.78 7.28 5.55
C ALA A 106 -9.29 8.65 5.04
N VAL A 107 -8.52 8.69 3.95
CA VAL A 107 -8.10 9.95 3.30
C VAL A 107 -9.30 10.69 2.71
N ALA A 108 -10.22 9.97 2.06
CA ALA A 108 -11.43 10.55 1.49
C ALA A 108 -12.34 11.22 2.53
N GLY A 109 -12.38 10.68 3.75
CA GLY A 109 -13.17 11.21 4.86
C GLY A 109 -12.47 12.27 5.72
N ASP A 110 -11.21 12.62 5.45
CA ASP A 110 -10.44 13.57 6.27
C ASP A 110 -10.70 15.03 5.83
N PRO A 111 -11.37 15.86 6.65
CA PRO A 111 -11.72 17.23 6.28
C PRO A 111 -10.52 18.16 6.14
N ARG A 112 -9.31 17.71 6.53
CA ARG A 112 -8.07 18.49 6.37
C ARG A 112 -7.46 18.34 4.97
N GLN A 113 -7.91 17.38 4.17
CA GLN A 113 -7.40 17.14 2.82
C GLN A 113 -8.06 18.08 1.80
N ALA A 114 -7.36 18.38 0.71
CA ALA A 114 -7.94 19.15 -0.39
C ALA A 114 -9.14 18.39 -1.01
N PRO A 115 -10.22 19.06 -1.45
CA PRO A 115 -11.40 18.41 -2.02
C PRO A 115 -11.09 17.49 -3.21
N GLU A 116 -10.14 17.88 -4.07
CA GLU A 116 -9.70 17.04 -5.19
C GLU A 116 -9.04 15.74 -4.70
N LEU A 117 -8.19 15.83 -3.66
CA LEU A 117 -7.53 14.66 -3.07
C LEU A 117 -8.55 13.73 -2.38
N GLN A 118 -9.56 14.29 -1.71
CA GLN A 118 -10.66 13.50 -1.14
C GLN A 118 -11.41 12.72 -2.22
N SER A 119 -11.73 13.37 -3.34
CA SER A 119 -12.43 12.76 -4.47
C SER A 119 -11.61 11.66 -5.14
N LEU A 120 -10.31 11.92 -5.35
CA LEU A 120 -9.39 10.94 -5.90
C LEU A 120 -9.23 9.73 -4.96
N ALA A 121 -9.11 9.96 -3.65
CA ALA A 121 -9.01 8.91 -2.66
C ALA A 121 -10.29 8.04 -2.62
N ALA A 122 -11.47 8.64 -2.76
CA ALA A 122 -12.72 7.90 -2.87
C ALA A 122 -12.76 7.00 -4.11
N LEU A 123 -12.30 7.51 -5.26
CA LEU A 123 -12.18 6.72 -6.49
C LEU A 123 -11.17 5.58 -6.34
N THR A 124 -9.99 5.84 -5.74
CA THR A 124 -9.00 4.81 -5.45
C THR A 124 -9.55 3.73 -4.52
N SER A 125 -10.29 4.12 -3.49
CA SER A 125 -10.94 3.18 -2.57
C SER A 125 -11.96 2.28 -3.30
N ALA A 126 -12.83 2.88 -4.12
CA ALA A 126 -13.81 2.13 -4.91
C ALA A 126 -13.14 1.19 -5.93
N ALA A 127 -12.09 1.65 -6.61
CA ALA A 127 -11.33 0.83 -7.54
C ALA A 127 -10.67 -0.37 -6.83
N ALA A 128 -10.07 -0.16 -5.66
CA ALA A 128 -9.42 -1.22 -4.88
C ALA A 128 -10.40 -2.35 -4.51
N ALA A 129 -11.69 -2.07 -4.33
CA ALA A 129 -12.70 -3.07 -4.03
C ALA A 129 -12.99 -4.05 -5.20
N VAL A 130 -12.67 -3.68 -6.43
CA VAL A 130 -12.93 -4.48 -7.64
C VAL A 130 -11.65 -4.93 -8.35
N MET A 131 -10.48 -4.57 -7.83
CA MET A 131 -9.19 -5.01 -8.38
C MET A 131 -9.03 -6.53 -8.25
N LEU A 132 -8.47 -7.14 -9.28
CA LEU A 132 -8.10 -8.55 -9.26
C LEU A 132 -7.14 -8.83 -8.10
N CYS A 133 -7.35 -9.95 -7.42
CA CYS A 133 -6.50 -10.39 -6.34
C CYS A 133 -6.42 -11.91 -6.26
N LYS A 134 -5.34 -12.39 -5.64
CA LYS A 134 -5.23 -13.78 -5.25
C LYS A 134 -5.97 -13.98 -3.92
N PRO A 135 -6.94 -14.91 -3.84
CA PRO A 135 -7.57 -15.24 -2.57
C PRO A 135 -6.51 -15.81 -1.62
N MET A 136 -6.52 -15.38 -0.36
CA MET A 136 -5.71 -16.00 0.68
C MET A 136 -6.34 -17.35 1.06
N ILE A 137 -6.06 -18.40 0.28
CA ILE A 137 -6.61 -19.74 0.55
C ILE A 137 -5.80 -20.51 1.60
N ASP A 138 -4.69 -19.95 2.11
CA ASP A 138 -3.75 -20.65 3.01
C ASP A 138 -3.42 -19.90 4.32
N ALA A 139 -4.09 -18.78 4.62
CA ALA A 139 -3.98 -18.18 5.95
C ALA A 139 -4.86 -19.00 6.89
N ALA A 140 -4.28 -20.03 7.51
CA ALA A 140 -4.85 -20.66 8.68
C ALA A 140 -5.34 -19.54 9.60
N VAL A 141 -6.67 -19.40 9.72
CA VAL A 141 -7.30 -18.43 10.61
C VAL A 141 -6.61 -18.65 11.96
N PRO A 142 -5.81 -17.68 12.46
CA PRO A 142 -5.28 -17.83 13.81
C PRO A 142 -6.50 -18.04 14.71
N PRO A 143 -6.47 -19.02 15.64
CA PRO A 143 -7.61 -19.24 16.50
C PRO A 143 -8.00 -17.89 17.07
N VAL A 144 -9.27 -17.51 16.89
CA VAL A 144 -9.82 -16.28 17.44
C VAL A 144 -9.42 -16.27 18.91
N VAL A 145 -8.42 -15.46 19.25
CA VAL A 145 -8.02 -15.29 20.64
C VAL A 145 -9.23 -14.59 21.24
N ALA A 146 -9.95 -15.32 22.10
CA ALA A 146 -11.11 -14.78 22.79
C ALA A 146 -10.75 -13.41 23.37
N PRO A 147 -11.65 -12.42 23.30
CA PRO A 147 -11.36 -11.09 23.82
C PRO A 147 -10.90 -11.23 25.27
N VAL A 148 -9.66 -10.85 25.54
CA VAL A 148 -9.18 -10.64 26.91
C VAL A 148 -10.12 -9.58 27.49
N PRO A 149 -10.82 -9.85 28.60
CA PRO A 149 -11.65 -8.83 29.23
C PRO A 149 -10.72 -7.70 29.66
N VAL A 150 -10.73 -6.60 28.90
CA VAL A 150 -10.10 -5.36 29.32
C VAL A 150 -10.92 -4.88 30.51
N ALA A 151 -10.39 -5.09 31.71
CA ALA A 151 -10.88 -4.44 32.91
C ALA A 151 -10.84 -2.93 32.62
N ARG A 152 -12.02 -2.31 32.54
CA ARG A 152 -12.14 -0.86 32.49
C ARG A 152 -11.79 -0.34 33.88
N ASP A 153 -10.52 -0.16 34.15
CA ASP A 153 -10.10 0.75 35.20
C ASP A 153 -10.42 2.15 34.71
N ALA A 154 -11.53 2.69 35.21
CA ALA A 154 -11.80 4.11 35.15
C ALA A 154 -10.92 4.82 36.20
N PRO A 155 -10.17 5.87 35.81
CA PRO A 155 -9.84 6.91 36.75
C PRO A 155 -10.53 8.21 36.37
N ALA A 156 -11.30 8.68 37.35
CA ALA A 156 -11.58 10.04 37.77
C ALA A 156 -11.29 11.20 36.81
N ALA A 157 -12.31 12.07 36.70
CA ALA A 157 -12.20 13.46 36.29
C ALA A 157 -10.96 14.14 36.89
N GLY A 158 -9.94 14.33 36.05
CA GLY A 158 -8.77 15.17 36.31
C GLY A 158 -8.90 16.48 35.55
N ALA A 159 -8.62 17.57 36.26
CA ALA A 159 -8.71 18.98 35.88
C ALA A 159 -8.21 19.35 34.46
N PRO A 160 -8.70 20.46 33.87
CA PRO A 160 -8.21 20.95 32.59
C PRO A 160 -6.73 21.32 32.69
N VAL A 161 -5.90 20.56 31.98
CA VAL A 161 -4.51 20.97 31.70
C VAL A 161 -4.58 22.14 30.73
N ALA A 162 -4.30 23.34 31.22
CA ALA A 162 -4.05 24.49 30.38
C ALA A 162 -2.79 24.21 29.54
N ILE A 163 -3.00 23.88 28.27
CA ILE A 163 -1.93 23.83 27.28
C ILE A 163 -1.61 25.29 26.96
N THR A 164 -0.63 25.87 27.66
CA THR A 164 0.01 27.12 27.21
C THR A 164 0.76 26.81 25.91
N PRO A 165 0.37 27.38 24.75
CA PRO A 165 1.16 27.24 23.54
C PRO A 165 2.51 27.92 23.76
N ALA A 166 3.59 27.20 23.45
CA ALA A 166 4.93 27.78 23.40
C ALA A 166 4.95 28.93 22.37
N PRO A 167 5.64 30.05 22.64
CA PRO A 167 5.78 31.12 21.67
C PRO A 167 6.61 30.62 20.50
N VAL A 168 5.96 30.34 19.38
CA VAL A 168 6.62 30.26 18.09
C VAL A 168 7.16 31.65 17.80
N ALA A 169 8.47 31.82 17.97
CA ALA A 169 9.18 33.01 17.51
C ALA A 169 8.98 33.11 16.00
N GLY A 170 8.01 33.94 15.59
CA GLY A 170 7.77 34.26 14.20
C GLY A 170 8.98 35.00 13.66
N ALA A 171 9.78 34.31 12.84
CA ALA A 171 10.56 35.00 11.84
C ALA A 171 9.58 35.68 10.88
N PRO A 172 9.73 36.97 10.56
CA PRO A 172 8.88 37.62 9.58
C PRO A 172 9.14 36.97 8.21
N VAL A 173 8.24 36.10 7.77
CA VAL A 173 8.17 35.74 6.36
C VAL A 173 7.68 36.98 5.66
N SER A 174 8.60 37.68 5.00
CA SER A 174 8.28 38.76 4.08
C SER A 174 7.49 38.14 2.93
N ILE A 175 6.17 38.17 3.04
CA ILE A 175 5.26 37.89 1.94
C ILE A 175 5.46 39.04 0.97
N VAL A 176 6.35 38.87 0.01
CA VAL A 176 6.36 39.70 -1.19
C VAL A 176 5.04 39.38 -1.89
N PRO A 177 4.14 40.35 -2.08
CA PRO A 177 3.03 40.14 -3.00
C PRO A 177 3.66 39.94 -4.37
N ASP A 178 3.64 38.71 -4.89
CA ASP A 178 3.85 38.48 -6.30
C ASP A 178 2.87 39.39 -7.02
N SER A 179 3.44 40.32 -7.78
CA SER A 179 2.70 41.22 -8.63
C SER A 179 2.08 40.36 -9.71
N VAL A 180 0.85 39.91 -9.45
CA VAL A 180 -0.01 39.28 -10.44
C VAL A 180 -0.24 40.35 -11.49
N ALA A 181 0.54 40.27 -12.57
CA ALA A 181 0.24 41.01 -13.78
C ALA A 181 -1.23 40.71 -14.15
N PRO A 182 -2.03 41.72 -14.50
CA PRO A 182 -3.39 41.47 -14.96
C PRO A 182 -3.29 40.57 -16.19
N VAL A 183 -3.68 39.31 -16.02
CA VAL A 183 -3.98 38.44 -17.16
C VAL A 183 -5.14 39.14 -17.84
N ALA A 184 -4.86 39.79 -18.97
CA ALA A 184 -5.87 40.34 -19.83
C ALA A 184 -6.88 39.22 -20.07
N ALA A 185 -8.13 39.45 -19.66
CA ALA A 185 -9.23 38.55 -19.96
C ALA A 185 -9.27 38.41 -21.48
N ALA A 186 -8.76 37.28 -21.98
CA ALA A 186 -9.02 36.88 -23.35
C ALA A 186 -10.55 36.79 -23.48
N PRO A 187 -11.14 37.30 -24.57
CA PRO A 187 -12.57 37.17 -24.79
C PRO A 187 -12.90 35.68 -24.75
N VAL A 188 -13.64 35.28 -23.73
CA VAL A 188 -14.40 34.03 -23.73
C VAL A 188 -15.38 34.17 -24.88
N THR A 189 -14.98 33.64 -26.04
CA THR A 189 -15.91 33.38 -27.12
C THR A 189 -16.88 32.35 -26.57
N ASP A 190 -18.13 32.77 -26.39
CA ASP A 190 -19.26 31.93 -26.09
C ASP A 190 -19.29 30.80 -27.12
N VAL A 191 -18.75 29.63 -26.73
CA VAL A 191 -18.87 28.42 -27.54
C VAL A 191 -20.30 28.01 -27.34
N THR A 192 -21.18 28.44 -28.25
CA THR A 192 -22.52 27.89 -28.39
C THR A 192 -22.36 26.39 -28.61
N GLU A 193 -22.45 25.64 -27.51
CA GLU A 193 -22.40 24.19 -27.49
C GLU A 193 -23.58 23.73 -28.34
N THR A 194 -23.27 23.36 -29.58
CA THR A 194 -24.25 22.75 -30.48
C THR A 194 -24.56 21.39 -29.83
N PRO A 195 -25.78 21.14 -29.37
CA PRO A 195 -26.10 19.86 -28.74
C PRO A 195 -25.82 18.76 -29.75
N LEU A 196 -24.85 17.89 -29.43
CA LEU A 196 -24.62 16.70 -30.22
C LEU A 196 -25.94 15.91 -30.25
N PRO A 197 -26.38 15.42 -31.42
CA PRO A 197 -27.59 14.61 -31.50
C PRO A 197 -27.37 13.35 -30.65
N VAL A 198 -28.03 13.30 -29.49
CA VAL A 198 -28.13 12.09 -28.68
C VAL A 198 -28.89 11.09 -29.54
N ALA A 199 -28.17 10.14 -30.13
CA ALA A 199 -28.79 9.03 -30.84
C ALA A 199 -29.68 8.26 -29.85
N PRO A 200 -30.93 7.94 -30.22
CA PRO A 200 -31.81 7.17 -29.35
C PRO A 200 -31.15 5.82 -29.06
N VAL A 201 -30.89 5.57 -27.77
CA VAL A 201 -30.45 4.27 -27.27
C VAL A 201 -31.62 3.32 -27.50
N THR A 202 -31.52 2.50 -28.55
CA THR A 202 -32.48 1.44 -28.78
C THR A 202 -32.06 0.25 -27.94
N ASP A 203 -32.89 -0.12 -26.96
CA ASP A 203 -32.79 -1.35 -26.18
C ASP A 203 -32.94 -2.55 -27.13
N ALA A 204 -31.84 -2.95 -27.76
CA ALA A 204 -31.78 -4.22 -28.46
C ALA A 204 -31.72 -5.34 -27.40
N PRO A 205 -32.69 -6.28 -27.37
CA PRO A 205 -32.64 -7.39 -26.43
C PRO A 205 -31.39 -8.24 -26.69
N ALA A 206 -30.63 -8.49 -25.63
CA ALA A 206 -29.44 -9.32 -25.67
C ALA A 206 -29.76 -10.71 -26.27
N PRO A 207 -28.92 -11.23 -27.18
CA PRO A 207 -29.14 -12.57 -27.72
C PRO A 207 -29.03 -13.61 -26.60
N ALA A 208 -30.08 -14.42 -26.45
CA ALA A 208 -30.11 -15.51 -25.50
C ALA A 208 -28.97 -16.50 -25.81
N LEU A 209 -28.05 -16.65 -24.87
CA LEU A 209 -26.98 -17.64 -24.98
C LEU A 209 -27.58 -19.06 -24.96
N PRO A 210 -27.09 -19.98 -25.80
CA PRO A 210 -27.60 -21.35 -25.85
C PRO A 210 -27.27 -22.10 -24.56
N VAL A 211 -28.31 -22.66 -23.93
CA VAL A 211 -28.18 -23.52 -22.75
C VAL A 211 -27.56 -24.86 -23.16
N PRO A 212 -26.46 -25.31 -22.52
CA PRO A 212 -25.87 -26.60 -22.83
C PRO A 212 -26.82 -27.73 -22.37
N ARG A 213 -27.21 -28.60 -23.31
CA ARG A 213 -27.93 -29.84 -23.01
C ARG A 213 -26.96 -30.83 -22.36
N SER A 214 -27.24 -31.20 -21.11
CA SER A 214 -26.58 -32.33 -20.45
C SER A 214 -26.93 -33.62 -21.18
N THR A 215 -25.97 -34.17 -21.92
CA THR A 215 -26.00 -35.57 -22.32
C THR A 215 -25.63 -36.42 -21.12
N ALA A 216 -26.64 -37.08 -20.53
CA ALA A 216 -26.41 -38.18 -19.61
C ALA A 216 -25.70 -39.32 -20.35
N LEU A 217 -24.58 -39.78 -19.83
CA LEU A 217 -23.92 -41.02 -20.27
C LEU A 217 -24.61 -42.24 -19.63
N PRO A 218 -24.60 -43.39 -20.32
CA PRO A 218 -25.28 -44.63 -19.89
C PRO A 218 -24.62 -45.33 -18.70
#